data_AF-A0A7Z2T5R3-F1
#
_entry.id   AF-A0A7Z2T5R3-F1
#
_cell.length_a   1.000
_cell.length_b   1.000
_cell.length_c   1.000
_cell.angle_alpha   90.00
_cell.angle_beta   90.00
_cell.angle_gamma   90.00
#
_symmetry.space_group_name_H-M   'P 1'
#
loop_
_entity.id
_entity.type
_entity.pdbx_description
1 polymer ?
#
loop_
_entity_poly.entity_id
_entity_poly.type
_entity_poly.pdbx_seq_one_letter_code
_entity_poly.pdbx_strand_id
1 'polypeptide(L)' 'MDDKKANQEVTVVDIKMPFLSMVIFLVKLAIAAIPAMIILSIIFAILGAVFGGVFHSFLYSHGY' A
#
# COMPACT_ATOMS: atom_id res chain seq x y z
N MET A 1 28.01 -8.43 35.24
CA MET A 1 26.73 -8.80 34.61
C MET A 1 26.71 -8.15 33.24
N ASP A 2 26.78 -8.96 32.19
CA ASP A 2 26.77 -8.52 30.79
C ASP A 2 25.45 -9.02 30.20
N ASP A 3 24.44 -8.15 30.19
CA ASP A 3 23.07 -8.43 29.76
C ASP A 3 22.98 -8.51 28.23
N LYS A 4 23.57 -9.54 27.64
CA LYS A 4 23.36 -9.87 26.23
C LYS A 4 22.01 -10.55 26.07
N LYS A 5 20.96 -9.75 25.88
CA LYS A 5 19.66 -10.20 25.34
C LYS A 5 19.91 -10.79 23.94
N ALA A 6 20.24 -12.07 23.88
CA ALA A 6 20.30 -12.81 22.64
C ALA A 6 18.94 -12.72 21.96
N ASN A 7 18.93 -12.25 20.71
CA ASN A 7 17.72 -12.09 19.91
C ASN A 7 17.12 -13.48 19.70
N GLN A 8 16.02 -13.80 20.39
CA GLN A 8 15.36 -15.10 20.29
C GLN A 8 14.51 -15.11 19.02
N GLU A 9 15.08 -15.70 17.96
CA GLU A 9 14.34 -16.00 16.74
C GLU A 9 13.35 -17.14 17.03
N VAL A 10 12.06 -16.82 16.99
CA VAL A 10 10.98 -17.79 17.19
C VAL A 10 10.28 -18.00 15.86
N THR A 11 10.48 -19.18 15.26
CA THR A 11 9.72 -19.62 14.10
C THR A 11 8.41 -20.26 14.57
N VAL A 12 7.30 -19.55 14.40
CA VAL A 12 5.96 -20.12 14.65
C VAL A 12 5.53 -20.90 13.41
N VAL A 13 5.55 -22.22 13.51
CA VAL A 13 5.00 -23.15 12.52
C VAL A 13 3.61 -23.63 12.98
N ASP A 14 2.70 -23.84 12.03
CA ASP A 14 1.30 -24.27 12.25
C ASP A 14 0.40 -23.28 13.02
N ILE A 15 0.09 -22.14 12.40
CA ILE A 15 -1.00 -21.28 12.86
C ILE A 15 -2.33 -21.89 12.40
N LYS A 16 -3.10 -22.46 13.33
CA LYS A 16 -4.51 -22.82 13.09
C LYS A 16 -5.33 -21.53 12.90
N MET A 17 -5.51 -21.13 11.65
CA MET A 17 -6.43 -20.06 11.25
C MET A 17 -7.77 -20.68 10.83
N PRO A 18 -8.77 -20.75 11.74
CA PRO A 18 -10.10 -21.22 11.35
C PRO A 18 -10.72 -20.27 10.32
N PHE A 19 -11.63 -20.80 9.51
CA PHE A 19 -12.25 -20.08 8.39
C PHE A 19 -12.78 -18.69 8.78
N LEU A 20 -13.46 -18.59 9.92
CA LEU A 20 -14.04 -17.32 10.38
C LEU A 20 -12.98 -16.26 10.71
N SER A 21 -11.84 -16.66 11.27
CA SER A 21 -10.72 -15.75 11.56
C SER A 21 -10.07 -15.23 10.29
N MET A 22 -9.96 -16.07 9.24
CA MET A 22 -9.53 -15.60 7.91
C MET A 22 -10.50 -14.60 7.31
N VAL A 23 -11.81 -14.86 7.38
CA VAL A 23 -12.83 -13.95 6.82
C VAL A 23 -12.77 -12.60 7.51
N ILE A 24 -12.71 -12.57 8.84
CA ILE A 24 -12.62 -11.31 9.60
C ILE A 24 -11.34 -10.54 9.22
N PHE A 25 -10.22 -11.24 9.02
CA PHE A 25 -8.99 -10.61 8.55
C PHE A 25 -9.17 -9.96 7.16
N LEU A 26 -9.75 -10.69 6.19
CA LEU A 26 -9.98 -10.17 4.84
C LEU A 26 -10.94 -8.98 4.84
N VAL A 27 -11.99 -9.00 5.69
CA VAL A 27 -12.91 -7.88 5.85
C VAL A 27 -12.18 -6.65 6.42
N LYS A 28 -11.33 -6.84 7.43
CA LYS A 28 -10.51 -5.74 7.98
C LYS A 28 -9.55 -5.18 6.94
N LEU A 29 -8.92 -6.03 6.14
CA LEU A 29 -8.04 -5.62 5.05
C LEU A 29 -8.81 -4.81 3.99
N ALA A 30 -9.99 -5.26 3.60
CA ALA A 30 -10.83 -4.57 2.63
C ALA A 30 -11.28 -3.19 3.13
N ILE A 31 -11.69 -3.08 4.40
CA ILE A 31 -12.07 -1.79 5.00
C ILE A 31 -10.86 -0.86 5.11
N ALA A 32 -9.68 -1.39 5.49
CA ALA A 32 -8.44 -0.63 5.56
C ALA A 32 -7.97 -0.12 4.18
N ALA A 33 -8.36 -0.79 3.10
CA ALA A 33 -8.05 -0.34 1.74
C ALA A 33 -8.79 0.96 1.36
N ILE A 34 -9.95 1.26 1.96
CA ILE A 34 -10.74 2.45 1.58
C ILE A 34 -9.97 3.76 1.88
N PRO A 35 -9.42 3.99 3.08
CA PRO A 35 -8.54 5.14 3.33
C PRO A 35 -7.31 5.16 2.41
N ALA A 36 -6.71 4.01 2.16
CA ALA A 36 -5.53 3.92 1.30
C ALA A 36 -5.86 4.34 -0.15
N MET A 37 -7.02 3.96 -0.67
CA MET A 37 -7.49 4.34 -2.00
C MET A 37 -7.71 5.86 -2.14
N ILE A 38 -8.15 6.55 -1.09
CA ILE A 38 -8.29 8.01 -1.09
C ILE A 38 -6.91 8.68 -1.22
N ILE A 39 -5.91 8.18 -0.49
CA ILE A 39 -4.55 8.72 -0.58
C ILE A 39 -3.96 8.43 -1.97
N LEU A 40 -4.14 7.20 -2.47
CA LEU A 40 -3.67 6.80 -3.80
C LEU A 40 -4.31 7.63 -4.92
N SER A 41 -5.62 7.94 -4.82
CA SER A 41 -6.30 8.74 -5.84
C SER A 41 -5.75 10.17 -5.91
N ILE A 42 -5.41 10.77 -4.77
CA ILE A 42 -4.76 12.09 -4.72
C ILE A 42 -3.36 12.02 -5.35
N ILE A 43 -2.58 11.00 -5.02
CA ILE A 43 -1.25 10.81 -5.61
C ILE A 43 -1.37 10.66 -7.13
N PHE A 44 -2.27 9.81 -7.62
CA PHE A 44 -2.49 9.63 -9.05
C PHE A 44 -3.02 10.89 -9.73
N ALA A 45 -3.85 11.70 -9.08
CA ALA A 45 -4.31 12.97 -9.62
C ALA A 45 -3.14 13.95 -9.80
N ILE A 46 -2.24 14.05 -8.82
CA ILE A 46 -1.04 14.89 -8.92
C ILE A 46 -0.11 14.39 -10.03
N LEU A 47 0.18 13.09 -10.04
CA LEU A 47 1.02 12.48 -11.08
C LEU A 47 0.39 12.70 -12.46
N GLY A 48 -0.91 12.45 -12.61
CA GLY A 48 -1.66 12.66 -13.84
C GLY A 48 -1.64 14.11 -14.31
N ALA A 49 -1.75 15.07 -13.39
CA ALA A 49 -1.64 16.49 -13.72
C ALA A 49 -0.22 16.87 -14.20
N VAL A 50 0.82 16.34 -13.56
CA VAL A 50 2.22 16.58 -13.96
C VAL A 50 2.50 15.94 -15.31
N PHE A 51 2.27 14.63 -15.45
CA PHE A 51 2.54 13.91 -16.69
C PHE A 51 1.65 14.41 -17.83
N GLY A 52 0.36 14.61 -17.59
CA GLY A 52 -0.60 15.13 -18.56
C GLY A 52 -0.30 16.57 -18.96
N GLY A 53 0.06 17.44 -18.01
CA GLY A 53 0.43 18.83 -18.29
C GLY A 53 1.73 18.94 -19.09
N VAL A 54 2.76 18.15 -18.75
CA VAL A 54 4.02 18.08 -19.50
C VAL A 54 3.77 17.53 -20.91
N PHE A 55 2.99 16.45 -21.03
CA PHE A 55 2.66 15.85 -22.32
C PHE A 55 1.84 16.82 -23.21
N HIS A 56 0.85 17.50 -22.64
CA HIS A 56 0.06 18.51 -23.35
C HIS A 56 0.91 19.71 -23.78
N SER A 57 1.79 20.21 -22.90
CA SER A 57 2.70 21.31 -23.23
C SER A 57 3.72 20.91 -24.30
N PHE A 58 4.20 19.67 -24.28
CA PHE A 58 5.09 19.13 -25.30
C PHE A 58 4.40 19.02 -26.66
N LEU A 59 3.16 18.51 -26.70
CA LEU A 59 2.37 18.39 -27.93
C LEU A 59 2.04 19.76 -28.55
N TYR A 60 1.55 20.70 -27.74
CA TYR A 60 1.25 22.06 -28.18
C TYR A 60 2.51 22.78 -28.71
N SER A 61 3.65 22.53 -28.09
CA SER A 61 4.95 23.05 -28.55
C SER A 61 5.41 22.46 -29.89
N HIS A 62 4.93 21.28 -30.28
CA HIS A 62 5.30 20.61 -31.54
C HIS A 62 4.24 20.80 -32.64
N GLY A 63 3.25 21.67 -32.43
CA GLY A 63 2.35 22.17 -33.47
C GLY A 63 1.14 21.29 -33.80
N TYR A 64 0.73 20.41 -32.88
CA TYR A 64 -0.58 19.73 -32.93
C TYR A 64 -1.58 20.39 -31.99
#